data_AF-A0A3M0YBX0-F1
#
_entry.id   AF-A0A3M0YBX0-F1
#
_cell.length_a   1.000
_cell.length_b   1.000
_cell.length_c   1.000
_cell.angle_alpha   90.00
_cell.angle_beta   90.00
_cell.angle_gamma   90.00
#
_symmetry.space_group_name_H-M   'P 1'
#
loop_
_entity.id
_entity.type
_entity.pdbx_description
1 polymer ?
#
loop_
_entity_poly.entity_id
_entity_poly.type
_entity_poly.pdbx_seq_one_letter_code
_entity_poly.pdbx_strand_id
1 'polypeptide(L)'
;MAKKKVRKTVSSAKPDSIPQARTIVYIHGIGNKPPPSVLKCQWDTALFGIDLGDKSRMAYWVNRAYYPEPLDETCAAGDKVEPLKALGIPGAEDLDAEIRRLAGNKKEEQW
;
A
#
# COMPACT_ATOMS: atom_id res chain seq x y z
N MET A 1 34.67 42.62 7.85
CA MET A 1 33.73 41.73 7.12
C MET A 1 32.85 41.00 8.14
N ALA A 2 31.62 41.47 8.39
CA ALA A 2 30.73 40.87 9.39
C ALA A 2 29.87 39.76 8.77
N LYS A 3 29.92 38.54 9.33
CA LYS A 3 29.10 37.40 8.88
C LYS A 3 27.67 37.55 9.42
N LYS A 4 26.70 37.76 8.54
CA LYS A 4 25.28 37.90 8.87
C LYS A 4 24.68 36.52 9.18
N LYS A 5 24.39 36.25 10.46
CA LYS A 5 23.77 34.99 10.90
C LYS A 5 22.27 35.02 10.60
N VAL A 6 21.84 34.30 9.58
CA VAL A 6 20.42 34.13 9.23
C VAL A 6 19.77 33.26 10.31
N ARG A 7 18.91 33.87 11.15
CA ARG A 7 18.07 33.14 12.10
C ARG A 7 16.88 32.58 11.32
N LYS A 8 16.80 31.24 11.20
CA LYS A 8 15.57 30.55 10.78
C LYS A 8 14.54 30.70 11.89
N THR A 9 13.49 31.48 11.63
CA THR A 9 12.28 31.50 12.46
C THR A 9 11.54 30.19 12.25
N VAL A 10 11.51 29.35 13.28
CA VAL A 10 10.60 28.20 13.34
C VAL A 10 9.26 28.76 13.81
N SER A 11 8.27 28.75 12.93
CA SER A 11 6.90 29.15 13.30
C SER A 11 6.35 28.14 14.30
N SER A 12 5.92 28.63 15.46
CA SER A 12 5.25 27.85 16.50
C SER A 12 3.91 27.33 15.98
N ALA A 13 3.75 26.00 15.88
CA ALA A 13 2.45 25.39 15.61
C ALA A 13 1.51 25.61 16.82
N LYS A 14 0.21 25.82 16.54
CA LYS A 14 -0.85 25.88 17.56
C LYS A 14 -1.01 24.49 18.19
N PRO A 15 -1.09 24.38 19.53
CA PRO A 15 -1.08 23.09 20.22
C PRO A 15 -2.32 22.20 19.96
N ASP A 16 -3.39 22.75 19.38
CA ASP A 16 -4.68 22.03 19.22
C ASP A 16 -5.04 21.69 17.76
N SER A 17 -4.16 21.93 16.79
CA SER A 17 -4.43 21.47 15.41
C SER A 17 -3.89 20.06 15.22
N ILE A 18 -4.79 19.09 15.02
CA ILE A 18 -4.41 17.76 14.51
C ILE A 18 -3.59 17.99 13.22
N PRO A 19 -2.32 17.54 13.14
CA PRO A 19 -1.52 17.72 11.96
C PRO A 19 -2.22 17.08 10.77
N GLN A 20 -2.69 17.89 9.81
CA GLN A 20 -3.27 17.34 8.60
C GLN A 20 -2.15 16.64 7.81
N ALA A 21 -2.28 15.33 7.61
CA ALA A 21 -1.35 14.58 6.79
C ALA A 21 -1.38 15.15 5.37
N ARG A 22 -0.27 15.77 4.95
CA ARG A 22 -0.15 16.43 3.63
C ARG A 22 0.41 15.52 2.54
N THR A 23 0.84 14.32 2.92
CA THR A 23 1.57 13.41 2.07
C THR A 23 1.04 12.00 2.28
N ILE A 24 0.85 11.30 1.16
CA ILE A 24 0.50 9.89 1.12
C ILE A 24 1.79 9.10 0.85
N VAL A 25 2.03 8.04 1.61
CA VAL A 25 3.12 7.10 1.35
C VAL A 25 2.51 5.72 1.20
N TYR A 26 2.60 5.16 0.00
CA TYR A 26 2.23 3.80 -0.28
C TYR A 26 3.37 2.87 0.09
N ILE A 27 3.02 1.74 0.72
CA ILE A 27 3.95 0.67 1.03
C ILE A 27 3.35 -0.61 0.46
N HIS A 28 3.95 -1.19 -0.56
CA HIS A 28 3.47 -2.47 -1.09
C HIS A 28 4.09 -3.66 -0.30
N GLY A 29 3.43 -4.81 -0.40
CA GLY A 29 3.88 -6.06 0.21
C GLY A 29 4.92 -6.83 -0.63
N ILE A 30 5.47 -7.90 -0.07
CA ILE A 30 6.48 -8.73 -0.72
C ILE A 30 6.03 -9.30 -2.08
N GLY A 31 6.91 -9.28 -3.08
CA GLY A 31 6.66 -9.87 -4.40
C GLY A 31 7.40 -9.13 -5.52
N ASN A 32 7.36 -9.67 -6.74
CA ASN A 32 7.79 -8.90 -7.90
C ASN A 32 6.76 -7.83 -8.23
N LYS A 33 7.22 -6.65 -8.61
CA LYS A 33 6.38 -5.50 -8.96
C LYS A 33 6.95 -4.77 -10.16
N PRO A 34 6.11 -4.00 -10.87
CA PRO A 34 6.60 -3.07 -11.86
C PRO A 34 7.48 -1.98 -11.21
N PRO A 35 8.13 -1.13 -12.03
CA PRO A 35 8.88 0.01 -11.51
C PRO A 35 8.03 0.88 -10.56
N PRO A 36 8.64 1.53 -9.55
CA PRO A 36 7.91 2.26 -8.52
C PRO A 36 7.08 3.43 -9.06
N SER A 37 7.46 4.02 -10.20
CA SER A 37 6.69 5.05 -10.89
C SER A 37 5.37 4.52 -11.44
N VAL A 38 5.37 3.32 -12.01
CA VAL A 38 4.17 2.63 -12.51
C VAL A 38 3.26 2.27 -11.34
N LEU A 39 3.82 1.67 -10.29
CA LEU A 39 3.06 1.25 -9.12
C LEU A 39 2.42 2.45 -8.39
N LYS A 40 3.13 3.57 -8.27
CA LYS A 40 2.58 4.83 -7.75
C LYS A 40 1.38 5.29 -8.59
N CYS A 41 1.52 5.30 -9.91
CA CYS A 41 0.47 5.72 -10.83
C CYS A 41 -0.78 4.83 -10.73
N GLN A 42 -0.58 3.51 -10.64
CA GLN A 42 -1.67 2.55 -10.43
C GLN A 42 -2.43 2.84 -9.14
N TRP A 43 -1.73 3.10 -8.03
CA TRP A 43 -2.36 3.36 -6.72
C TRP A 43 -3.01 4.74 -6.63
N ASP A 44 -2.38 5.78 -7.19
CA ASP A 44 -2.98 7.11 -7.28
C ASP A 44 -4.30 7.06 -8.08
N THR A 45 -4.28 6.39 -9.23
CA THR A 45 -5.47 6.24 -10.07
C THR A 45 -6.53 5.36 -9.40
N ALA A 46 -6.14 4.26 -8.76
CA ALA A 46 -7.09 3.35 -8.11
C ALA A 46 -7.81 4.00 -6.91
N LEU A 47 -7.11 4.81 -6.11
CA LEU A 47 -7.66 5.40 -4.90
C LEU A 47 -8.30 6.77 -5.11
N PHE A 48 -7.78 7.55 -6.06
CA PHE A 48 -8.17 8.96 -6.26
C PHE A 48 -8.62 9.28 -7.69
N GLY A 49 -8.45 8.36 -8.64
CA GLY A 49 -8.82 8.55 -10.04
C GLY A 49 -7.90 9.50 -10.83
N ILE A 50 -6.86 10.04 -10.20
CA ILE A 50 -5.93 11.03 -10.78
C ILE A 50 -4.51 10.79 -10.26
N ASP A 51 -3.48 11.25 -11.01
CA ASP A 51 -2.10 11.31 -10.51
C ASP A 51 -1.98 12.42 -9.45
N LEU A 52 -1.45 12.07 -8.29
CA LEU A 52 -1.25 12.99 -7.17
C LEU A 52 0.10 13.72 -7.22
N GLY A 53 0.96 13.40 -8.19
CA GLY A 53 2.29 13.99 -8.35
C GLY A 53 3.09 13.88 -7.05
N ASP A 54 3.64 15.00 -6.59
CA ASP A 54 4.48 15.09 -5.38
C ASP A 54 3.72 14.91 -4.05
N LYS A 55 2.38 14.83 -4.09
CA LYS A 55 1.58 14.59 -2.88
C LYS A 55 1.62 13.14 -2.43
N SER A 56 2.00 12.20 -3.30
CA SER A 56 2.15 10.79 -2.98
C SER A 56 3.57 10.28 -3.27
N ARG A 57 3.98 9.21 -2.58
CA ARG A 57 5.26 8.53 -2.74
C ARG A 57 5.06 7.02 -2.67
N MET A 58 5.90 6.24 -3.35
CA MET A 58 5.87 4.77 -3.30
C MET A 58 7.14 4.24 -2.64
N ALA A 59 6.96 3.50 -1.55
CA ALA A 59 8.00 2.77 -0.85
C ALA A 59 7.81 1.26 -1.09
N TYR A 60 8.91 0.58 -1.39
CA TYR A 60 8.81 -0.69 -2.07
C TYR A 60 10.05 -1.57 -1.86
N TRP A 61 9.85 -2.88 -1.67
CA TRP A 61 10.92 -3.86 -1.46
C TRP A 61 10.74 -5.08 -2.35
N VAL A 62 11.84 -5.52 -2.96
CA VAL A 62 11.89 -6.70 -3.83
C VAL A 62 13.27 -7.35 -3.75
N ASN A 63 13.29 -8.68 -3.65
CA ASN A 63 14.52 -9.45 -3.75
C ASN A 63 14.96 -9.53 -5.22
N ARG A 64 15.95 -8.72 -5.63
CA ARG A 64 16.45 -8.71 -7.02
C ARG A 64 17.32 -9.90 -7.41
N ALA A 65 17.82 -10.68 -6.46
CA ALA A 65 18.46 -11.94 -6.79
C ALA A 65 17.44 -13.00 -7.23
N TYR A 66 16.23 -12.96 -6.66
CA TYR A 66 15.14 -13.88 -7.01
C TYR A 66 14.25 -13.33 -8.14
N TYR A 67 14.04 -12.02 -8.20
CA TYR A 67 13.31 -11.31 -9.24
C TYR A 67 14.23 -10.31 -9.97
N PRO A 68 15.06 -10.77 -10.91
CA PRO A 68 16.02 -9.90 -11.60
C PRO A 68 15.34 -8.74 -12.32
N GLU A 69 14.26 -9.04 -13.05
CA GLU A 69 13.53 -8.07 -13.84
C GLU A 69 12.20 -7.68 -13.16
N PRO A 70 11.85 -6.38 -13.14
CA PRO A 70 10.52 -5.94 -12.72
C PRO A 70 9.45 -6.46 -13.69
N LEU A 71 8.20 -6.47 -13.24
CA LEU A 71 7.07 -6.79 -14.11
C LEU A 71 6.87 -5.69 -15.16
N ASP A 72 6.59 -6.11 -16.39
CA ASP A 72 6.25 -5.19 -17.49
C ASP A 72 4.76 -4.85 -17.43
N GLU A 73 4.42 -3.92 -16.54
CA GLU A 73 3.07 -3.41 -16.40
C GLU A 73 2.99 -1.91 -16.74
N THR A 74 1.77 -1.47 -17.00
CA THR A 74 1.45 -0.06 -17.23
C THR A 74 0.60 0.50 -16.10
N CYS A 75 0.46 1.82 -16.06
CA CYS A 75 -0.41 2.48 -15.09
C CYS A 75 -1.88 1.98 -15.17
N ALA A 76 -2.32 1.49 -16.33
CA ALA A 76 -3.68 1.00 -16.54
C ALA A 76 -3.92 -0.45 -16.07
N ALA A 77 -2.86 -1.22 -15.80
CA ALA A 77 -2.99 -2.65 -15.45
C ALA A 77 -3.63 -2.87 -14.05
N GLY A 78 -3.39 -1.91 -13.14
CA GLY A 78 -3.79 -1.99 -11.73
C GLY A 78 -2.98 -3.03 -10.95
N ASP A 79 -2.56 -2.70 -9.73
CA ASP A 79 -1.82 -3.62 -8.86
C ASP A 79 -2.77 -4.68 -8.28
N LYS A 80 -2.96 -5.77 -9.02
CA LYS A 80 -3.85 -6.86 -8.64
C LYS A 80 -3.05 -7.95 -7.94
N VAL A 81 -3.58 -8.44 -6.83
CA VAL A 81 -3.14 -9.71 -6.26
C VAL A 81 -3.90 -10.82 -6.97
N GLU A 82 -3.16 -11.73 -7.61
CA GLU A 82 -3.77 -12.96 -8.10
C GLU A 82 -4.39 -13.69 -6.90
N PRO A 83 -5.68 -14.08 -6.98
CA PRO A 83 -6.33 -14.75 -5.88
C PRO A 83 -5.57 -16.04 -5.55
N LEU A 84 -5.58 -16.46 -4.28
CA LEU A 84 -4.91 -17.66 -3.78
C LEU A 84 -5.18 -18.92 -4.64
N LYS A 85 -6.36 -18.95 -5.26
CA LYS A 85 -6.81 -19.97 -6.22
C LYS A 85 -5.97 -20.03 -7.51
N ALA A 86 -5.56 -18.89 -8.06
CA ALA A 86 -4.72 -18.81 -9.26
C ALA A 86 -3.29 -19.36 -9.02
N LEU A 87 -2.86 -19.40 -7.76
CA LEU A 87 -1.58 -19.99 -7.33
C LEU A 87 -1.68 -21.49 -7.03
N GLY A 88 -2.84 -22.12 -7.26
CA GLY A 88 -3.03 -23.56 -7.08
C GLY A 88 -2.88 -24.03 -5.63
N ILE A 89 -3.06 -23.16 -4.64
CA ILE A 89 -2.96 -23.52 -3.23
C ILE A 89 -4.21 -24.33 -2.84
N PRO A 90 -4.07 -25.61 -2.41
CA PRO A 90 -5.19 -26.46 -2.06
C PRO A 90 -5.98 -25.90 -0.87
N GLY A 91 -7.31 -25.79 -0.99
CA GLY A 91 -8.19 -25.37 0.11
C GLY A 91 -8.67 -23.91 0.06
N ALA A 92 -8.32 -23.17 -1.00
CA ALA A 92 -8.87 -21.83 -1.25
C ALA A 92 -10.27 -21.86 -1.94
N GLU A 93 -10.81 -23.06 -2.23
CA GLU A 93 -12.03 -23.23 -3.03
C GLU A 93 -13.31 -22.75 -2.33
N ASP A 94 -13.35 -22.73 -0.99
CA ASP A 94 -14.62 -22.54 -0.27
C ASP A 94 -14.47 -21.97 1.15
N LEU A 95 -13.59 -20.97 1.28
CA LEU A 95 -13.35 -20.30 2.57
C LEU A 95 -14.64 -19.68 3.14
N ASP A 96 -15.52 -19.19 2.27
CA ASP A 96 -16.81 -18.62 2.65
C ASP A 96 -17.79 -19.67 3.20
N ALA A 97 -17.84 -20.88 2.62
CA ALA A 97 -18.63 -21.97 3.19
C ALA A 97 -18.07 -22.44 4.53
N GLU A 98 -16.74 -22.51 4.67
CA GLU A 98 -16.10 -22.88 5.94
C GLU A 98 -16.35 -21.83 7.04
N ILE A 99 -16.24 -20.54 6.73
CA ILE A 99 -16.58 -19.45 7.65
C ILE A 99 -18.05 -19.54 8.07
N ARG A 100 -18.97 -19.80 7.13
CA ARG A 100 -20.40 -20.01 7.44
C ARG A 100 -20.62 -21.25 8.31
N ARG A 101 -19.90 -22.34 8.05
CA ARG A 101 -19.96 -23.57 8.85
C ARG A 101 -19.49 -23.33 10.28
N LEU A 102 -18.35 -22.65 10.46
CA LEU A 102 -17.80 -22.30 11.76
C LEU A 102 -18.69 -21.30 12.52
N ALA A 103 -19.22 -20.30 11.82
CA ALA A 103 -20.14 -19.31 12.40
C ALA A 103 -21.48 -19.94 12.82
N GLY A 104 -21.96 -20.93 12.07
CA GLY A 104 -23.16 -21.71 12.39
C GLY A 104 -22.99 -22.68 13.55
N ASN A 105 -21.75 -22.95 14.00
CA ASN A 105 -21.47 -23.93 15.06
C ASN A 105 -21.42 -23.31 16.48
N LYS A 106 -21.97 -22.11 16.67
CA LYS A 106 -22.23 -21.56 18.02
C LYS A 106 -23.41 -22.29 18.67
N LYS A 107 -23.27 -23.57 18.98
CA LYS A 107 -23.96 -24.13 20.14
C LYS A 107 -23.15 -23.74 21.35
N GLU A 108 -23.69 -22.77 22.08
CA GLU A 108 -23.24 -22.33 23.39
C GLU A 108 -22.74 -23.51 24.22
N GLU A 109 -21.46 -23.43 24.60
CA GLU A 109 -20.92 -24.13 25.76
C GLU A 109 -21.75 -23.66 26.96
N GLN A 110 -22.77 -24.46 27.29
CA GLN A 110 -23.49 -24.39 28.54
C GLN A 110 -22.51 -24.82 29.65
N TRP A 111 -22.00 -23.83 30.37
CA TRP A 111 -21.46 -23.97 31.72
C TRP A 111 -22.25 -23.05 32.64
#